data_AF-A0A965VLT5-F1
#
_entry.id   AF-A0A965VLT5-F1
#
_cell.length_a   1.000
_cell.length_b   1.000
_cell.length_c   1.000
_cell.angle_alpha   90.00
_cell.angle_beta   90.00
_cell.angle_gamma   90.00
#
_symmetry.space_group_name_H-M   'P 1'
#
loop_
_entity.id
_entity.type
_entity.pdbx_description
1 polymer ?
#
loop_
_entity_poly.entity_id
_entity_poly.type
_entity_poly.pdbx_seq_one_letter_code
_entity_poly.pdbx_strand_id
1 'polypeptide(L)'
;MRKCRMARPPCCGSVGWWGVTDMQSMSPCSPPRSAACGFTLVEVLVALGVMALLSVLSWQGIDTLLRSREITYLRVGEVALMQSSLRQWQMDLDAMQTFPDLLPEGSLSWDGRVMRVLRRSATPTSSGTDGGVHVVAWTLREGHWYRWQSTGLQTRSQVRQAWQAASQWGHHPDSEWRRQETRLMPAQSWQLLYCRGHTWTDPQSSREPNPRIPDAVRIELQLQPPVADTDPLVLTVDWVNPVFNPNRT
;
A
#
# COMPACT_ATOMS: atom_id res chain seq x y z
N MET A 1 46.15 -0.22 42.41
CA MET A 1 46.87 1.08 42.53
C MET A 1 48.36 0.89 42.26
N ARG A 2 48.85 1.28 41.07
CA ARG A 2 50.27 1.62 40.85
C ARG A 2 50.29 2.89 40.00
N LYS A 3 50.87 3.97 40.54
CA LYS A 3 50.94 5.30 39.92
C LYS A 3 52.03 5.31 38.85
N CYS A 4 51.69 5.61 37.59
CA CYS A 4 52.66 6.00 36.57
C CYS A 4 53.05 7.46 36.77
N ARG A 5 54.32 7.70 37.08
CA ARG A 5 54.90 9.04 37.16
C ARG A 5 55.25 9.49 35.72
N MET A 6 54.50 10.45 35.18
CA MET A 6 54.79 11.08 33.89
C MET A 6 56.08 11.91 34.00
N ALA A 7 57.07 11.62 33.15
CA ALA A 7 58.20 12.51 32.89
C ALA A 7 57.85 13.42 31.70
N ARG A 8 57.92 14.75 31.89
CA ARG A 8 57.82 15.75 30.81
C ARG A 8 59.15 15.82 30.04
N PRO A 9 59.15 15.89 28.70
CA PRO A 9 60.32 16.32 27.94
C PRO A 9 60.37 17.87 27.84
N PRO A 10 61.57 18.47 27.71
CA PRO A 10 61.72 19.90 27.47
C PRO A 10 61.49 20.25 25.99
N CYS A 11 60.92 21.42 25.75
CA CYS A 11 60.84 22.06 24.43
C CYS A 11 62.22 22.57 23.97
N CYS A 12 62.57 22.36 22.70
CA CYS A 12 63.47 23.20 21.89
C CYS A 12 63.39 22.68 20.44
N GLY A 13 63.26 23.44 19.36
CA GLY A 13 63.19 24.88 19.12
C GLY A 13 63.00 25.06 17.60
N SER A 14 62.40 26.18 17.21
CA SER A 14 62.18 26.57 15.81
C SER A 14 63.48 27.01 15.12
N VAL A 15 63.75 26.57 13.89
CA VAL A 15 64.58 27.33 12.92
C VAL A 15 64.06 27.09 11.50
N GLY A 16 63.91 28.18 10.73
CA GLY A 16 63.30 28.26 9.40
C GLY A 16 64.23 27.99 8.21
N TRP A 17 63.66 28.27 7.03
CA TRP A 17 64.09 27.92 5.66
C TRP A 17 65.35 28.65 5.14
N TRP A 18 65.87 28.12 4.02
CA TRP A 18 66.86 28.61 3.02
C TRP A 18 68.29 28.02 3.09
N GLY A 19 68.75 27.44 1.97
CA GLY A 19 70.18 27.26 1.65
C GLY A 19 70.62 25.84 1.29
N VAL A 20 71.01 25.63 0.04
CA VAL A 20 71.57 24.38 -0.54
C VAL A 20 72.95 24.04 0.04
N THR A 21 73.30 22.74 -0.04
CA THR A 21 74.60 22.08 0.17
C THR A 21 75.06 21.87 1.62
N ASP A 22 74.64 20.75 2.22
CA ASP A 22 75.59 19.82 2.81
C ASP A 22 74.98 18.41 2.89
N MET A 23 75.67 17.42 2.31
CA MET A 23 75.26 16.02 2.33
C MET A 23 75.89 15.37 3.56
N GLN A 24 75.24 15.52 4.71
CA GLN A 24 75.65 14.84 5.94
C GLN A 24 74.60 13.81 6.39
N SER A 25 75.13 12.66 6.77
CA SER A 25 74.47 11.40 7.08
C SER A 25 73.35 11.51 8.12
N MET A 26 72.10 11.37 7.69
CA MET A 26 71.00 11.06 8.61
C MET A 26 71.00 9.57 8.92
N SER A 27 71.44 9.24 10.14
CA SER A 27 71.34 7.90 10.73
C SER A 27 69.86 7.56 10.98
N PRO A 28 69.39 6.33 10.71
CA PRO A 28 68.02 5.94 11.01
C PRO A 28 67.83 5.86 12.53
N CYS A 29 66.99 6.74 13.07
CA CYS A 29 66.53 6.66 14.45
C CYS A 29 65.62 5.42 14.58
N SER A 30 66.11 4.39 15.25
CA SER A 30 65.32 3.17 15.52
C SER A 30 64.16 3.51 16.46
N PRO A 31 62.91 3.10 16.16
CA PRO A 31 61.82 3.30 17.10
C PRO A 31 62.08 2.49 18.39
N PRO A 32 61.71 3.01 19.57
CA PRO A 32 61.82 2.25 20.81
C PRO A 32 60.99 0.98 20.69
N ARG A 33 61.63 -0.18 20.91
CA ARG A 33 60.93 -1.47 21.03
C ARG A 33 59.98 -1.39 22.21
N SER A 34 58.68 -1.37 21.92
CA SER A 34 57.64 -1.51 22.93
C SER A 34 57.89 -2.81 23.70
N ALA A 35 58.13 -2.71 25.01
CA ALA A 35 58.25 -3.87 25.87
C ALA A 35 56.94 -4.67 25.79
N ALA A 36 57.00 -5.90 25.26
CA ALA A 36 55.88 -6.81 25.26
C ALA A 36 55.63 -7.26 26.70
N CYS A 37 54.66 -6.64 27.37
CA CYS A 37 54.10 -7.18 28.61
C CYS A 37 53.34 -8.48 28.26
N GLY A 38 53.72 -9.58 28.90
CA GLY A 38 53.01 -10.87 28.76
C GLY A 38 51.60 -10.79 29.36
N PHE A 39 50.61 -11.33 28.64
CA PHE A 39 49.23 -11.43 29.10
C PHE A 39 49.10 -12.47 30.21
N THR A 40 48.33 -12.15 31.26
CA THR A 40 47.96 -13.14 32.29
C THR A 40 46.78 -13.99 31.80
N LEU A 41 46.70 -15.26 32.23
CA LEU A 41 45.62 -16.19 31.85
C LEU A 41 44.22 -15.64 32.22
N VAL A 42 44.12 -14.93 33.35
CA VAL A 42 42.88 -14.29 33.80
C VAL A 42 42.43 -13.19 32.82
N GLU A 43 43.36 -12.41 32.28
CA GLU A 43 43.08 -11.32 31.35
C GLU A 43 42.57 -11.84 30.01
N VAL A 44 43.13 -12.96 29.52
CA VAL A 44 42.64 -13.65 28.32
C VAL A 44 41.25 -14.24 28.55
N LEU A 45 40.98 -14.86 29.70
CA LEU A 45 39.66 -15.40 30.03
C LEU A 45 38.58 -14.31 30.10
N VAL A 46 38.89 -13.17 30.73
CA VAL A 46 37.97 -12.03 30.80
C VAL A 46 37.75 -11.44 29.40
N ALA A 47 38.80 -11.27 28.60
CA ALA A 47 38.68 -10.77 27.24
C ALA A 47 37.80 -11.68 26.37
N LEU A 48 38.00 -12.99 26.44
CA LEU A 48 37.17 -13.97 25.73
C LEU A 48 35.72 -13.95 26.21
N GLY A 49 35.49 -13.81 27.52
CA GLY A 49 34.14 -13.71 28.09
C GLY A 49 33.38 -12.47 27.61
N VAL A 50 34.04 -11.30 27.61
CA VAL A 50 33.44 -10.05 27.12
C VAL A 50 33.18 -10.13 25.62
N MET A 51 34.13 -10.63 24.82
CA MET A 51 33.96 -10.80 23.38
C MET A 51 32.83 -11.79 23.05
N ALA A 52 32.70 -12.87 23.81
CA ALA A 52 31.59 -13.82 23.66
C ALA A 52 30.24 -13.17 23.93
N LEU A 53 30.12 -12.38 25.00
CA LEU A 53 28.88 -11.65 25.33
C LEU A 53 28.51 -10.65 24.23
N LEU A 54 29.48 -9.86 23.76
CA LEU A 54 29.28 -8.89 22.68
C LEU A 54 28.86 -9.57 21.37
N SER A 55 29.44 -10.74 21.06
CA SER A 55 29.09 -11.52 19.88
C SER A 55 27.64 -12.02 19.93
N VAL A 56 27.20 -12.57 21.06
CA VAL A 56 25.81 -13.05 21.25
C VAL A 56 24.82 -11.90 21.15
N LEU A 57 25.10 -10.77 21.82
CA LEU A 57 24.24 -9.58 21.77
C LEU A 57 24.19 -8.97 20.37
N SER A 58 25.29 -8.97 19.63
CA SER A 58 25.36 -8.49 18.24
C SER A 58 24.50 -9.34 17.31
N TRP A 59 24.58 -10.67 17.41
CA TRP A 59 23.79 -11.60 16.60
C TRP A 59 22.29 -11.49 16.91
N GLN A 60 21.90 -11.40 18.19
CA GLN A 60 20.51 -11.19 18.60
C GLN A 60 19.97 -9.79 18.22
N GLY A 61 20.84 -8.77 18.17
CA GLY A 61 20.49 -7.42 17.71
C GLY A 61 20.19 -7.35 16.21
N ILE A 62 20.89 -8.13 15.39
CA ILE A 62 20.62 -8.22 13.94
C ILE A 62 19.31 -8.99 13.68
N ASP A 63 19.09 -10.10 14.38
CA ASP A 63 17.87 -10.91 14.25
C ASP A 63 16.59 -10.13 14.64
N THR A 64 16.68 -9.29 15.68
CA THR A 64 15.56 -8.44 16.13
C THR A 64 15.24 -7.32 15.13
N LEU A 65 16.25 -6.70 14.51
CA LEU A 65 16.05 -5.70 13.45
C LEU A 65 15.47 -6.31 12.17
N LEU A 66 15.92 -7.50 11.77
CA LEU A 66 15.39 -8.21 10.60
C LEU A 66 13.91 -8.58 10.79
N ARG A 67 13.53 -9.07 11.97
CA ARG A 67 12.13 -9.39 12.30
C ARG A 67 11.23 -8.15 12.37
N SER A 68 11.73 -7.03 12.89
CA SER A 68 10.98 -5.77 12.96
C SER A 68 10.69 -5.16 11.57
N ARG A 69 11.63 -5.30 10.63
CA ARG A 69 11.45 -4.88 9.24
C ARG A 69 10.32 -5.66 8.56
N GLU A 70 10.29 -6.98 8.73
CA GLU A 70 9.29 -7.83 8.10
C GLU A 70 7.85 -7.48 8.52
N ILE A 71 7.62 -7.28 9.83
CA ILE A 71 6.31 -6.91 10.36
C ILE A 71 5.85 -5.53 9.83
N THR A 72 6.79 -4.60 9.67
CA THR A 72 6.49 -3.26 9.15
C THR A 72 6.13 -3.30 7.66
N TYR A 73 6.83 -4.11 6.85
CA TYR A 73 6.54 -4.24 5.43
C TYR A 73 5.18 -4.86 5.14
N LEU A 74 4.77 -5.89 5.91
CA LEU A 74 3.44 -6.49 5.77
C LEU A 74 2.32 -5.47 6.06
N ARG A 75 2.46 -4.69 7.13
CA ARG A 75 1.50 -3.63 7.50
C ARG A 75 1.39 -2.53 6.43
N VAL A 76 2.50 -2.13 5.82
CA VAL A 76 2.52 -1.13 4.75
C VAL A 76 1.83 -1.67 3.49
N GLY A 77 2.03 -2.95 3.16
CA GLY A 77 1.38 -3.61 2.04
C GLY A 77 -0.14 -3.65 2.16
N GLU A 78 -0.66 -3.98 3.34
CA GLU A 78 -2.11 -4.02 3.61
C GLU A 78 -2.78 -2.64 3.41
N VAL A 79 -2.17 -1.59 3.97
CA VAL A 79 -2.68 -0.22 3.80
C VAL A 79 -2.61 0.23 2.34
N ALA A 80 -1.53 -0.12 1.62
CA ALA A 80 -1.40 0.21 0.20
C ALA A 80 -2.47 -0.49 -0.64
N LEU A 81 -2.76 -1.77 -0.37
CA LEU A 81 -3.84 -2.53 -1.04
C LEU A 81 -5.21 -1.91 -0.76
N MET A 82 -5.47 -1.52 0.49
CA MET A 82 -6.71 -0.84 0.88
C MET A 82 -6.89 0.47 0.11
N GLN A 83 -5.87 1.33 0.13
CA GLN A 83 -5.91 2.61 -0.60
C GLN A 83 -6.07 2.41 -2.11
N SER A 84 -5.38 1.42 -2.69
CA SER A 84 -5.52 1.07 -4.11
C SER A 84 -6.94 0.62 -4.45
N SER A 85 -7.53 -0.24 -3.62
CA SER A 85 -8.90 -0.75 -3.79
C SER A 85 -9.93 0.39 -3.75
N LEU A 86 -9.79 1.31 -2.80
CA LEU A 86 -10.67 2.48 -2.69
C LEU A 86 -10.51 3.46 -3.84
N ARG A 87 -9.26 3.74 -4.27
CA ARG A 87 -9.03 4.56 -5.47
C ARG A 87 -9.61 3.91 -6.71
N GLN A 88 -9.46 2.59 -6.87
CA GLN A 88 -10.03 1.86 -8.00
C GLN A 88 -11.56 1.96 -8.01
N TRP A 89 -12.21 1.89 -6.85
CA TRP A 89 -13.66 2.08 -6.72
C TRP A 89 -14.09 3.50 -7.12
N GLN A 90 -13.40 4.53 -6.64
CA GLN A 90 -13.65 5.93 -7.03
C GLN A 90 -13.45 6.13 -8.53
N MET A 91 -12.36 5.61 -9.10
CA MET A 91 -12.07 5.72 -10.54
C MET A 91 -13.14 5.05 -11.42
N ASP A 92 -13.77 3.96 -10.96
CA ASP A 92 -14.87 3.34 -11.69
C ASP A 92 -16.14 4.21 -11.67
N LEU A 93 -16.41 4.89 -10.56
CA LEU A 93 -17.52 5.83 -10.45
C LEU A 93 -17.25 7.14 -11.21
N ASP A 94 -16.04 7.67 -11.17
CA ASP A 94 -15.63 8.88 -11.92
C ASP A 94 -15.76 8.67 -13.43
N ALA A 95 -15.48 7.45 -13.90
CA ALA A 95 -15.58 7.08 -15.31
C ALA A 95 -17.01 6.65 -15.74
N MET A 96 -18.00 6.73 -14.85
CA MET A 96 -19.37 6.31 -15.13
C MET A 96 -19.97 7.10 -16.29
N GLN A 97 -20.65 6.42 -17.19
CA GLN A 97 -21.31 7.04 -18.34
C GLN A 97 -22.81 6.80 -18.32
N THR A 98 -23.59 7.86 -18.54
CA THR A 98 -25.06 7.76 -18.62
C THR A 98 -25.49 7.48 -20.05
N PHE A 99 -26.26 6.41 -20.27
CA PHE A 99 -26.95 6.17 -21.52
C PHE A 99 -28.44 5.95 -21.25
N PRO A 100 -29.28 6.96 -21.49
CA PRO A 100 -30.73 6.80 -21.38
C PRO A 100 -31.22 5.59 -22.18
N ASP A 101 -32.16 4.84 -21.61
CA ASP A 101 -32.82 3.68 -22.21
C ASP A 101 -31.91 2.48 -22.59
N LEU A 102 -30.62 2.52 -22.25
CA LEU A 102 -29.72 1.40 -22.52
C LEU A 102 -29.91 0.25 -21.52
N LEU A 103 -30.08 0.60 -20.24
CA LEU A 103 -30.19 -0.31 -19.11
C LEU A 103 -31.43 0.05 -18.28
N PRO A 104 -32.24 -0.92 -17.80
CA PRO A 104 -33.45 -0.63 -17.02
C PRO A 104 -33.18 0.11 -15.71
N GLU A 105 -32.07 -0.21 -15.05
CA GLU A 105 -31.68 0.33 -13.75
C GLU A 105 -30.82 1.61 -13.89
N GLY A 106 -30.55 2.06 -15.11
CA GLY A 106 -29.55 3.09 -15.40
C GLY A 106 -28.12 2.56 -15.41
N SER A 107 -27.16 3.48 -15.35
CA SER A 107 -25.72 3.16 -15.47
C SER A 107 -25.04 2.75 -14.16
N LEU A 108 -25.77 2.79 -13.04
CA LEU A 108 -25.32 2.36 -11.73
C LEU A 108 -26.45 1.54 -11.10
N SER A 109 -26.16 0.33 -10.65
CA SER A 109 -27.11 -0.45 -9.88
C SER A 109 -26.49 -1.16 -8.68
N TRP A 110 -27.35 -1.40 -7.69
CA TRP A 110 -27.02 -2.09 -6.44
C TRP A 110 -28.15 -3.06 -6.12
N ASP A 111 -27.83 -4.35 -6.04
CA ASP A 111 -28.78 -5.41 -5.69
C ASP A 111 -28.63 -5.90 -4.24
N GLY A 112 -27.90 -5.16 -3.39
CA GLY A 112 -27.65 -5.53 -2.00
C GLY A 112 -26.39 -6.38 -1.82
N ARG A 113 -25.84 -6.91 -2.92
CA ARG A 113 -24.65 -7.77 -2.91
C ARG A 113 -23.63 -7.41 -3.99
N VAL A 114 -24.11 -6.92 -5.12
CA VAL A 114 -23.34 -6.63 -6.33
C VAL A 114 -23.65 -5.20 -6.75
N MET A 115 -22.59 -4.39 -6.83
CA MET A 115 -22.66 -3.07 -7.44
C MET A 115 -22.23 -3.19 -8.89
N ARG A 116 -23.01 -2.67 -9.82
CA ARG A 116 -22.68 -2.66 -11.26
C ARG A 116 -22.58 -1.22 -11.74
N VAL A 117 -21.57 -0.95 -12.55
CA VAL A 117 -21.29 0.38 -13.09
C VAL A 117 -20.99 0.25 -14.57
N LEU A 118 -21.66 1.07 -15.38
CA LEU A 118 -21.35 1.25 -16.78
C LEU A 118 -20.40 2.44 -16.91
N ARG A 119 -19.17 2.18 -17.34
CA ARG A 119 -18.11 3.19 -17.40
C ARG A 119 -17.47 3.30 -18.78
N ARG A 120 -16.82 4.44 -19.04
CA ARG A 120 -15.96 4.62 -20.21
C ARG A 120 -14.70 3.77 -20.10
N SER A 121 -14.26 3.22 -21.23
CA SER A 121 -12.93 2.66 -21.35
C SER A 121 -11.88 3.76 -21.29
N ALA A 122 -10.91 3.61 -20.39
CA ALA A 122 -9.74 4.49 -20.33
C ALA A 122 -8.63 4.05 -21.30
N THR A 123 -8.70 2.81 -21.80
CA THR A 123 -7.71 2.23 -22.69
C THR A 123 -8.22 2.32 -24.13
N PRO A 124 -7.60 3.15 -25.00
CA PRO A 124 -7.92 3.13 -26.42
C PRO A 124 -7.65 1.73 -27.00
N THR A 125 -8.33 1.41 -28.09
CA THR A 125 -8.10 0.15 -28.80
C THR A 125 -6.68 0.12 -29.38
N SER A 126 -6.19 -1.05 -29.78
CA SER A 126 -4.91 -1.19 -30.49
C SER A 126 -4.85 -0.40 -31.80
N SER A 127 -6.01 -0.03 -32.37
CA SER A 127 -6.14 0.83 -33.55
C SER A 127 -6.20 2.33 -33.23
N GLY A 128 -6.00 2.74 -31.97
CA GLY A 128 -6.06 4.13 -31.53
C GLY A 128 -7.48 4.72 -31.51
N THR A 129 -8.51 3.87 -31.63
CA THR A 129 -9.93 4.27 -31.62
C THR A 129 -10.48 4.23 -30.18
N ASP A 130 -11.64 4.84 -29.93
CA ASP A 130 -12.28 4.81 -28.61
C ASP A 130 -12.49 3.36 -28.15
N GLY A 131 -12.01 3.06 -26.93
CA GLY A 131 -12.12 1.74 -26.30
C GLY A 131 -13.56 1.33 -25.98
N GLY A 132 -14.52 2.25 -26.17
CA GLY A 132 -15.94 2.01 -25.95
C GLY A 132 -16.30 2.07 -24.47
N VAL A 133 -17.14 1.15 -24.03
CA VAL A 133 -17.60 1.06 -22.64
C VAL A 133 -17.26 -0.28 -22.01
N HIS A 134 -17.16 -0.29 -20.68
CA HIS A 134 -17.06 -1.51 -19.90
C HIS A 134 -18.18 -1.57 -18.87
N VAL A 135 -18.63 -2.79 -18.58
CA VAL A 135 -19.36 -3.07 -17.37
C VAL A 135 -18.35 -3.49 -16.31
N VAL A 136 -18.39 -2.83 -15.17
CA VAL A 136 -17.62 -3.19 -13.99
C VAL A 136 -18.59 -3.62 -12.90
N ALA A 137 -18.23 -4.66 -12.17
CA ALA A 137 -18.99 -5.16 -11.05
C ALA A 137 -18.10 -5.28 -9.82
N TRP A 138 -18.69 -5.02 -8.66
CA TRP A 138 -18.04 -5.11 -7.36
C TRP A 138 -18.87 -5.99 -6.45
N THR A 139 -18.22 -6.87 -5.70
CA THR A 139 -18.90 -7.72 -4.71
C THR A 139 -17.97 -8.09 -3.56
N LEU A 140 -18.56 -8.43 -2.42
CA LEU A 140 -17.85 -9.01 -1.29
C LEU A 140 -18.18 -10.50 -1.20
N ARG A 141 -17.16 -11.34 -1.26
CA ARG A 141 -17.28 -12.81 -1.17
C ARG A 141 -16.11 -13.36 -0.38
N GLU A 142 -16.34 -14.38 0.43
CA GLU A 142 -15.25 -15.08 1.14
C GLU A 142 -14.31 -14.11 1.91
N GLY A 143 -14.89 -13.06 2.51
CA GLY A 143 -14.15 -12.05 3.26
C GLY A 143 -13.25 -11.12 2.43
N HIS A 144 -13.38 -11.14 1.10
CA HIS A 144 -12.58 -10.30 0.21
C HIS A 144 -13.47 -9.52 -0.72
N TRP A 145 -13.03 -8.29 -0.99
CA TRP A 145 -13.66 -7.48 -2.02
C TRP A 145 -13.12 -7.92 -3.38
N TYR A 146 -14.01 -8.00 -4.35
CA TYR A 146 -13.68 -8.40 -5.71
C TYR A 146 -14.21 -7.37 -6.68
N ARG A 147 -13.44 -7.16 -7.73
CA ARG A 147 -13.82 -6.36 -8.89
C ARG A 147 -13.79 -7.23 -10.14
N TRP A 148 -14.86 -7.21 -10.92
CA TRP A 148 -14.91 -7.83 -12.24
C TRP A 148 -15.08 -6.77 -13.30
N GLN A 149 -14.48 -6.99 -14.47
CA GLN A 149 -14.59 -6.08 -15.59
C GLN A 149 -14.77 -6.85 -16.89
N SER A 150 -15.76 -6.44 -17.68
CA SER A 150 -15.98 -6.97 -19.03
C SER A 150 -14.86 -6.59 -19.99
N THR A 151 -14.76 -7.30 -21.10
CA THR A 151 -14.01 -6.82 -22.28
C THR A 151 -14.61 -5.52 -22.83
N GLY A 152 -13.91 -4.85 -23.75
CA GLY A 152 -14.40 -3.61 -24.37
C GLY A 152 -15.68 -3.85 -25.17
N LEU A 153 -16.73 -3.09 -24.86
CA LEU A 153 -18.06 -3.24 -25.44
C LEU A 153 -18.35 -2.06 -26.36
N GLN A 154 -18.90 -2.37 -27.55
CA GLN A 154 -19.17 -1.39 -28.59
C GLN A 154 -20.66 -1.36 -28.98
N THR A 155 -21.39 -2.46 -28.75
CA THR A 155 -22.82 -2.55 -29.12
C THR A 155 -23.74 -2.58 -27.91
N ARG A 156 -24.98 -2.13 -28.09
CA ARG A 156 -26.00 -2.16 -27.02
C ARG A 156 -26.30 -3.57 -26.52
N SER A 157 -26.29 -4.56 -27.42
CA SER A 157 -26.50 -5.97 -27.04
C SER A 157 -25.35 -6.51 -26.19
N GLN A 158 -24.10 -6.18 -26.52
CA GLN A 158 -22.93 -6.53 -25.72
C GLN A 158 -23.00 -5.92 -24.32
N VAL A 159 -23.41 -4.65 -24.20
CA VAL A 159 -23.60 -4.00 -22.90
C VAL A 159 -24.64 -4.73 -22.05
N ARG A 160 -25.82 -5.04 -22.59
CA ARG A 160 -26.85 -5.76 -21.84
C ARG A 160 -26.42 -7.16 -21.40
N GLN A 161 -25.72 -7.88 -22.28
CA GLN A 161 -25.19 -9.21 -21.96
C GLN A 161 -24.15 -9.13 -20.83
N ALA A 162 -23.19 -8.20 -20.93
CA ALA A 162 -22.19 -7.99 -19.89
C ALA A 162 -22.81 -7.52 -18.56
N TRP A 163 -23.88 -6.72 -18.59
CA TRP A 163 -24.62 -6.27 -17.41
C TRP A 163 -25.30 -7.43 -16.66
N GLN A 164 -25.82 -8.40 -17.39
CA GLN A 164 -26.39 -9.63 -16.83
C GLN A 164 -25.29 -10.56 -16.29
N ALA A 165 -24.20 -10.74 -17.05
CA ALA A 165 -23.05 -11.54 -16.64
C ALA A 165 -22.42 -11.01 -15.33
N ALA A 166 -22.30 -9.69 -15.19
CA ALA A 166 -21.85 -9.02 -13.97
C ALA A 166 -22.67 -9.41 -12.72
N SER A 167 -23.99 -9.46 -12.85
CA SER A 167 -24.88 -9.88 -11.75
C SER A 167 -24.70 -11.35 -11.41
N GLN A 168 -24.63 -12.22 -12.43
CA GLN A 168 -24.41 -13.66 -12.25
C GLN A 168 -23.05 -13.94 -11.59
N TRP A 169 -21.98 -13.28 -12.04
CA TRP A 169 -20.65 -13.38 -11.44
C TRP A 169 -20.65 -13.04 -9.94
N GLY A 170 -21.34 -11.98 -9.52
CA GLY A 170 -21.37 -11.57 -8.11
C GLY A 170 -22.10 -12.56 -7.19
N HIS A 171 -22.99 -13.38 -7.75
CA HIS A 171 -23.69 -14.44 -7.02
C HIS A 171 -22.93 -15.77 -7.07
N HIS A 172 -22.62 -16.26 -8.27
CA HIS A 172 -21.96 -17.54 -8.54
C HIS A 172 -20.95 -17.39 -9.68
N PRO A 173 -19.66 -17.16 -9.38
CA PRO A 173 -18.64 -16.98 -10.41
C PRO A 173 -18.16 -18.30 -11.01
N ASP A 174 -18.41 -18.49 -12.31
CA ASP A 174 -17.83 -19.56 -13.13
C ASP A 174 -16.35 -19.29 -13.48
N SER A 175 -15.65 -20.32 -13.95
CA SER A 175 -14.20 -20.26 -14.23
C SER A 175 -13.79 -19.18 -15.24
N GLU A 176 -14.61 -18.92 -16.27
CA GLU A 176 -14.39 -17.85 -17.25
C GLU A 176 -14.45 -16.45 -16.61
N TRP A 177 -15.48 -16.18 -15.82
CA TRP A 177 -15.64 -14.87 -15.17
C TRP A 177 -14.57 -14.63 -14.11
N ARG A 178 -14.08 -15.69 -13.45
CA ARG A 178 -12.94 -15.57 -12.52
C ARG A 178 -11.65 -15.13 -13.21
N ARG A 179 -11.46 -15.35 -14.52
CA ARG A 179 -10.28 -14.83 -15.23
C ARG A 179 -10.31 -13.31 -15.38
N GLN A 180 -11.49 -12.71 -15.26
CA GLN A 180 -11.74 -11.27 -15.38
C GLN A 180 -11.93 -10.60 -14.02
N GLU A 181 -11.74 -11.34 -12.92
CA GLU A 181 -11.86 -10.81 -11.57
C GLU A 181 -10.50 -10.43 -10.99
N THR A 182 -10.50 -9.37 -10.20
CA THR A 182 -9.36 -8.93 -9.41
C THR A 182 -9.76 -9.02 -7.95
N ARG A 183 -9.01 -9.81 -7.17
CA ARG A 183 -9.14 -9.85 -5.72
C ARG A 183 -8.49 -8.60 -5.12
N LEU A 184 -9.19 -7.96 -4.21
CA LEU A 184 -8.80 -6.70 -3.58
C LEU A 184 -8.62 -6.89 -2.07
N MET A 185 -8.75 -5.81 -1.30
CA MET A 185 -8.60 -5.83 0.16
C MET A 185 -9.61 -6.76 0.87
N PRO A 186 -9.24 -7.30 2.05
CA PRO A 186 -10.17 -8.02 2.91
C PRO A 186 -11.21 -7.08 3.51
N ALA A 187 -12.44 -7.57 3.64
CA ALA A 187 -13.55 -6.89 4.31
C ALA A 187 -14.56 -7.92 4.84
N GLN A 188 -15.23 -7.59 5.94
CA GLN A 188 -16.26 -8.43 6.57
C GLN A 188 -17.64 -8.18 5.98
N SER A 189 -17.98 -6.90 5.79
CA SER A 189 -19.23 -6.48 5.19
C SER A 189 -19.02 -5.21 4.39
N TRP A 190 -19.95 -4.97 3.46
CA TRP A 190 -19.98 -3.75 2.67
C TRP A 190 -21.42 -3.35 2.39
N GLN A 191 -21.69 -2.05 2.40
CA GLN A 191 -23.00 -1.48 2.11
C GLN A 191 -22.84 -0.19 1.30
N LEU A 192 -23.87 0.14 0.54
CA LEU A 192 -23.93 1.37 -0.25
C LEU A 192 -25.14 2.20 0.17
N LEU A 193 -24.93 3.51 0.27
CA LEU A 193 -26.00 4.48 0.39
C LEU A 193 -25.94 5.45 -0.77
N TYR A 194 -27.09 5.86 -1.28
CA TYR A 194 -27.19 6.85 -2.35
C TYR A 194 -27.73 8.16 -1.78
N CYS A 195 -27.03 9.25 -2.06
CA CYS A 195 -27.53 10.59 -1.78
C CYS A 195 -28.35 11.06 -2.98
N ARG A 196 -29.62 11.43 -2.76
CA ARG A 196 -30.47 12.07 -3.76
C ARG A 196 -31.23 13.19 -3.10
N GLY A 197 -31.15 14.40 -3.65
CA GLY A 197 -31.85 15.56 -3.08
C GLY A 197 -31.48 15.79 -1.61
N HIS A 198 -30.19 15.68 -1.29
CA HIS A 198 -29.61 15.86 0.05
C HIS A 198 -30.00 14.80 1.10
N THR A 199 -30.65 13.71 0.70
CA THR A 199 -31.02 12.61 1.61
C THR A 199 -30.25 11.34 1.24
N TRP A 200 -29.61 10.73 2.24
CA TRP A 200 -29.00 9.42 2.13
C TRP A 200 -30.07 8.34 2.29
N THR A 201 -30.20 7.46 1.30
CA THR A 201 -31.13 6.34 1.32
C THR A 201 -30.46 5.05 0.88
N ASP A 202 -30.98 3.93 1.39
CA ASP A 202 -30.63 2.62 0.85
C ASP A 202 -31.15 2.53 -0.60
N PRO A 203 -30.31 2.18 -1.59
CA PRO A 203 -30.73 2.07 -2.98
C PRO A 203 -31.93 1.12 -3.19
N GLN A 204 -32.10 0.12 -2.32
CA GLN A 204 -33.15 -0.89 -2.39
C GLN A 204 -34.48 -0.45 -1.76
N SER A 205 -34.48 0.65 -0.98
CA SER A 205 -35.70 1.15 -0.35
C SER A 205 -36.71 1.70 -1.35
N SER A 206 -36.24 2.13 -2.53
CA SER A 206 -37.10 2.60 -3.61
C SER A 206 -37.54 1.41 -4.46
N ARG A 207 -38.85 1.13 -4.47
CA ARG A 207 -39.44 0.01 -5.21
C ARG A 207 -39.43 0.22 -6.73
N GLU A 208 -39.18 1.44 -7.19
CA GLU A 208 -39.06 1.77 -8.61
C GLU A 208 -37.59 1.97 -9.03
N PRO A 209 -37.15 1.35 -10.15
CA PRO A 209 -35.86 1.65 -10.75
C PRO A 209 -35.80 3.13 -11.11
N ASN A 210 -34.87 3.87 -10.50
CA ASN A 210 -34.59 5.26 -10.87
C ASN A 210 -33.31 5.28 -11.71
N PRO A 211 -33.42 5.46 -13.05
CA PRO A 211 -32.26 5.43 -13.94
C PRO A 211 -31.35 6.66 -13.76
N ARG A 212 -31.75 7.65 -12.93
CA ARG A 212 -30.94 8.82 -12.61
C ARG A 212 -29.80 8.43 -11.68
N ILE A 213 -28.58 8.75 -12.10
CA ILE A 213 -27.38 8.63 -11.27
C ILE A 213 -27.58 9.46 -9.99
N PRO A 214 -27.24 8.92 -8.80
CA PRO A 214 -27.32 9.66 -7.56
C PRO A 214 -26.36 10.85 -7.52
N ASP A 215 -26.64 11.81 -6.63
CA ASP A 215 -25.82 12.99 -6.44
C ASP A 215 -24.49 12.62 -5.74
N ALA A 216 -24.53 11.63 -4.84
CA ALA A 216 -23.36 11.01 -4.23
C ALA A 216 -23.61 9.53 -3.90
N VAL A 217 -22.54 8.76 -3.79
CA VAL A 217 -22.55 7.36 -3.35
C VAL A 217 -21.61 7.23 -2.15
N ARG A 218 -22.13 6.70 -1.05
CA ARG A 218 -21.34 6.34 0.13
C ARG A 218 -21.13 4.85 0.14
N ILE A 219 -19.90 4.44 0.39
CA ILE A 219 -19.56 3.06 0.70
C ILE A 219 -19.17 2.96 2.17
N GLU A 220 -19.76 2.00 2.86
CA GLU A 220 -19.42 1.62 4.22
C GLU A 220 -18.84 0.21 4.19
N LEU A 221 -17.60 0.07 4.65
CA LEU A 221 -16.84 -1.18 4.65
C LEU A 221 -16.44 -1.52 6.08
N GLN A 222 -16.87 -2.67 6.59
CA GLN A 222 -16.30 -3.22 7.82
C GLN A 222 -15.05 -4.00 7.44
N LEU A 223 -13.88 -3.55 7.90
CA LEU A 223 -12.62 -4.18 7.61
C LEU A 223 -12.40 -5.39 8.52
N GLN A 224 -11.62 -6.37 8.04
CA GLN A 224 -11.19 -7.47 8.90
C GLN A 224 -10.18 -6.93 9.94
N PRO A 225 -10.37 -7.20 11.23
CA PRO A 225 -9.45 -6.73 12.24
C PRO A 225 -8.12 -7.49 12.09
N PRO A 226 -6.97 -6.81 12.28
CA PRO A 226 -5.66 -7.44 12.18
C PRO A 226 -5.40 -8.45 13.32
N VAL A 227 -6.18 -8.39 14.40
CA VAL A 227 -6.14 -9.31 15.55
C VAL A 227 -7.58 -9.63 15.93
N ALA A 228 -7.87 -10.90 16.21
CA ALA A 228 -9.23 -11.41 16.43
C ALA A 228 -10.04 -10.70 17.55
N ASP A 229 -9.36 -10.03 18.50
CA ASP A 229 -9.96 -9.33 19.65
C ASP A 229 -10.00 -7.80 19.49
N THR A 230 -9.83 -7.26 18.28
CA THR A 230 -9.97 -5.82 18.04
C THR A 230 -11.38 -5.51 17.53
N ASP A 231 -11.93 -4.37 17.97
CA ASP A 231 -13.20 -3.87 17.45
C ASP A 231 -13.19 -3.76 15.92
N PRO A 232 -14.29 -4.11 15.24
CA PRO A 232 -14.39 -4.00 13.79
C PRO A 232 -14.24 -2.53 13.37
N LEU A 233 -13.28 -2.27 12.48
CA LEU A 233 -13.05 -0.94 11.94
C LEU A 233 -14.02 -0.68 10.77
N VAL A 234 -14.90 0.31 10.92
CA VAL A 234 -15.77 0.78 9.83
C VAL A 234 -15.05 1.90 9.07
N LEU A 235 -14.86 1.70 7.78
CA LEU A 235 -14.42 2.72 6.85
C LEU A 235 -15.63 3.24 6.07
N THR A 236 -15.83 4.56 6.12
CA THR A 236 -16.81 5.27 5.29
C THR A 236 -16.09 6.12 4.25
N VAL A 237 -16.45 5.95 2.98
CA VAL A 237 -15.94 6.77 1.87
C VAL A 237 -17.09 7.30 1.04
N ASP A 238 -17.06 8.58 0.76
CA ASP A 238 -18.06 9.26 -0.05
C ASP A 238 -17.47 9.61 -1.42
N TRP A 239 -18.21 9.25 -2.47
CA TRP A 239 -17.98 9.70 -3.83
C TRP A 239 -19.09 10.69 -4.21
N VAL A 240 -18.72 11.82 -4.78
CA VAL A 240 -19.66 12.84 -5.26
C VAL A 240 -19.65 12.83 -6.78
N ASN A 241 -20.84 12.83 -7.39
CA ASN A 241 -20.97 12.86 -8.83
C ASN A 241 -20.31 14.14 -9.40
N PRO A 242 -19.31 14.04 -10.30
CA PRO A 242 -18.62 15.22 -10.85
C PRO A 242 -19.54 16.20 -11.59
N VAL A 243 -20.69 15.73 -12.07
CA VAL A 243 -21.69 16.53 -12.79
C VAL A 243 -22.70 17.18 -11.82
N PHE A 244 -22.64 16.85 -10.53
CA PHE A 244 -23.50 17.44 -9.51
C PHE A 244 -23.27 18.96 -9.39
N ASN A 245 -24.36 19.72 -9.42
CA ASN A 245 -24.36 21.15 -9.19
C ASN A 245 -25.34 21.47 -8.04
N PRO A 246 -24.88 21.93 -6.88
CA PRO A 246 -25.74 22.20 -5.72
C PRO A 246 -26.71 23.36 -5.94
N ASN A 247 -26.49 24.20 -6.96
CA ASN A 247 -27.29 25.40 -7.23
C ASN A 247 -28.42 25.16 -8.26
N ARG A 248 -28.63 23.92 -8.72
CA ARG A 248 -29.63 23.57 -9.73
C ARG A 248 -30.87 23.00 -9.04
N THR A 249 -31.72 23.89 -8.51
CA THR A 249 -33.06 23.58 -8.01
C THR A 249 -34.11 23.73 -9.10
#